data_AF-A0A0D3EG37-F1
#
_entry.id   AF-A0A0D3EG37-F1
#
_cell.length_a   1.000
_cell.length_b   1.000
_cell.length_c   1.000
_cell.angle_alpha   90.00
_cell.angle_beta   90.00
_cell.angle_gamma   90.00
#
_symmetry.space_group_name_H-M   'P 1'
#
loop_
_entity.id
_entity.type
_entity.pdbx_description
1 polymer ?
#
loop_
_entity_poly.entity_id
_entity_poly.type
_entity_poly.pdbx_seq_one_letter_code
_entity_poly.pdbx_strand_id
1 'polypeptide(L)'
;MEFRIRLTTAFTWCLLIASACVLTTTSAARFEVRNEITKHQGRNRSLTVTCWSTTNKLGIQNLKPGESKSWSFKPVYIKIPFLYTHFQCTFFTSFGSPNGQTATVFAGERKFRWQCDNPNEEECIWVVKREGLYLRKISRDGKGQRLYEDDLKLSWIGGTNYYPVK
;
A
#
# COMPACT_ATOMS: atom_id res chain seq x y z
N MET A 1 25.25 -8.96 58.57
CA MET A 1 25.98 -8.41 57.41
C MET A 1 25.23 -8.83 56.15
N GLU A 2 24.16 -8.10 55.85
CA GLU A 2 23.23 -8.34 54.75
C GLU A 2 23.72 -7.62 53.50
N PHE A 3 24.43 -8.31 52.60
CA PHE A 3 24.84 -7.71 51.33
C PHE A 3 24.97 -8.77 50.24
N ARG A 4 23.95 -9.60 50.03
CA ARG A 4 23.94 -10.58 48.92
C ARG A 4 22.62 -10.75 48.16
N ILE A 5 21.62 -9.89 48.37
CA ILE A 5 20.30 -10.06 47.72
C ILE A 5 19.96 -8.97 46.68
N ARG A 6 20.82 -7.95 46.46
CA ARG A 6 20.49 -6.84 45.54
C ARG A 6 21.06 -6.93 44.12
N LEU A 7 21.86 -7.95 43.78
CA LEU A 7 22.54 -7.99 42.47
C LEU A 7 21.79 -8.78 41.40
N THR A 8 21.00 -9.78 41.80
CA THR A 8 20.31 -10.69 40.88
C THR A 8 19.00 -10.13 40.31
N THR A 9 18.36 -9.19 41.01
CA THR A 9 17.07 -8.60 40.59
C THR A 9 17.21 -7.45 39.58
N ALA A 10 18.33 -6.72 39.60
CA ALA A 10 18.57 -5.66 38.61
C ALA A 10 18.94 -6.22 37.23
N PHE A 11 19.74 -7.29 37.19
CA PHE A 11 20.19 -7.91 35.94
C PHE A 11 19.05 -8.60 35.17
N THR A 12 18.12 -9.21 35.89
CA THR A 12 16.93 -9.86 35.32
C THR A 12 15.93 -8.84 34.77
N TRP A 13 15.79 -7.67 35.40
CA TRP A 13 14.96 -6.59 34.87
C TRP A 13 15.53 -5.97 33.58
N CYS A 14 16.86 -5.80 33.49
CA CYS A 14 17.51 -5.30 32.27
C CYS A 14 17.37 -6.27 31.09
N LEU A 15 17.41 -7.59 31.34
CA LEU A 15 17.19 -8.62 30.31
C LEU A 15 15.74 -8.66 29.81
N LEU A 16 14.76 -8.39 30.67
CA LEU A 16 13.34 -8.31 30.27
C LEU A 16 13.05 -7.05 29.43
N ILE A 17 13.70 -5.92 29.72
CA ILE A 17 13.62 -4.71 28.87
C ILE A 17 14.31 -4.94 27.52
N ALA A 18 15.47 -5.61 27.51
CA ALA A 18 16.17 -5.95 26.26
C ALA A 18 15.39 -6.97 25.41
N SER A 19 14.68 -7.90 26.03
CA SER A 19 13.86 -8.91 25.32
C SER A 19 12.57 -8.35 24.73
N ALA A 20 12.05 -7.21 25.24
CA ALA A 20 10.94 -6.50 24.61
C ALA A 20 11.37 -5.74 23.33
N CYS A 21 12.67 -5.57 23.11
CA CYS A 21 13.25 -4.91 21.94
C CYS A 21 13.67 -5.88 20.83
N VAL A 22 13.32 -7.17 20.91
CA VAL A 22 13.39 -8.05 19.75
C VAL A 22 12.29 -7.61 18.79
N LEU A 23 12.61 -6.57 18.02
CA LEU A 23 11.88 -6.18 16.83
C LEU A 23 11.78 -7.44 15.98
N THR A 24 10.59 -8.06 16.00
CA THR A 24 10.18 -9.06 15.03
C THR A 24 10.69 -8.60 13.67
N THR A 25 11.43 -9.44 12.97
CA THR A 25 11.90 -9.17 11.61
C THR A 25 10.67 -8.86 10.76
N THR A 26 10.29 -7.59 10.67
CA THR A 26 9.15 -7.14 9.90
C THR A 26 9.56 -7.32 8.45
N SER A 27 8.95 -8.30 7.79
CA SER A 27 9.06 -8.46 6.35
C SER A 27 8.72 -7.13 5.67
N ALA A 28 9.43 -6.83 4.59
CA ALA A 28 9.31 -5.55 3.93
C ALA A 28 7.89 -5.43 3.34
N ALA A 29 7.11 -4.47 3.83
CA ALA A 29 5.84 -4.14 3.23
C ALA A 29 6.07 -3.55 1.83
N ARG A 30 5.12 -3.84 0.94
CA ARG A 30 5.16 -3.47 -0.47
C ARG A 30 3.80 -2.94 -0.89
N PHE A 31 3.83 -1.89 -1.71
CA PHE A 31 2.70 -1.61 -2.59
C PHE A 31 3.16 -1.56 -4.03
N GLU A 32 2.27 -1.93 -4.93
CA GLU A 32 2.48 -1.94 -6.36
C GLU A 32 1.37 -1.17 -7.05
N VAL A 33 1.71 -0.40 -8.07
CA VAL A 33 0.75 0.24 -8.96
C VAL A 33 0.91 -0.37 -10.34
N ARG A 34 -0.20 -0.85 -10.92
CA ARG A 34 -0.29 -1.45 -12.26
C ARG A 34 -1.13 -0.58 -13.17
N ASN A 35 -0.63 -0.34 -14.38
CA ASN A 35 -1.41 0.30 -15.42
C ASN A 35 -2.10 -0.76 -16.30
N GLU A 36 -3.38 -1.02 -16.05
CA GLU A 36 -4.22 -1.95 -16.82
C GLU A 36 -5.32 -1.21 -17.61
N ILE A 37 -5.07 0.05 -17.98
CA ILE A 37 -6.01 0.83 -18.80
C ILE A 37 -6.16 0.17 -20.18
N THR A 38 -7.37 -0.30 -20.46
CA THR A 38 -7.73 -0.92 -21.75
C THR A 38 -7.84 0.11 -22.88
N LYS A 39 -7.64 -0.34 -24.13
CA LYS A 39 -7.67 0.53 -25.32
C LYS A 39 -9.03 1.21 -25.49
N HIS A 40 -9.00 2.53 -25.68
CA HIS A 40 -10.15 3.34 -26.08
C HIS A 40 -9.73 4.30 -27.20
N GLN A 41 -10.64 4.60 -28.13
CA GLN A 41 -10.33 5.44 -29.29
C GLN A 41 -10.00 6.88 -28.82
N GLY A 42 -8.92 7.45 -29.37
CA GLY A 42 -8.56 8.85 -29.16
C GLY A 42 -7.99 9.22 -27.77
N ARG A 43 -7.78 8.26 -26.84
CA ARG A 43 -7.22 8.55 -25.52
C ARG A 43 -5.95 7.76 -25.21
N ASN A 44 -4.94 8.46 -24.69
CA ASN A 44 -3.69 7.85 -24.26
C ASN A 44 -3.94 6.99 -23.01
N ARG A 45 -3.34 5.81 -22.98
CA ARG A 45 -3.39 4.87 -21.85
C ARG A 45 -2.23 5.08 -20.87
N SER A 46 -1.52 6.19 -20.97
CA SER A 46 -0.45 6.56 -20.04
C SER A 46 -1.01 6.83 -18.65
N LEU A 47 -0.28 6.37 -17.65
CA LEU A 47 -0.53 6.66 -16.25
C LEU A 47 0.67 7.40 -15.69
N THR A 48 0.45 8.56 -15.08
CA THR A 48 1.47 9.22 -14.26
C THR A 48 1.03 9.14 -12.81
N VAL A 49 1.94 8.70 -11.94
CA VAL A 49 1.70 8.51 -10.51
C VAL A 49 2.72 9.32 -9.72
N THR A 50 2.24 10.16 -8.82
CA THR A 50 3.08 10.92 -7.91
C THR A 50 2.78 10.47 -6.49
N CYS A 51 3.75 9.81 -5.84
CA CYS A 51 3.56 9.27 -4.50
C CYS A 51 4.37 10.05 -3.46
N TRP A 52 3.75 10.31 -2.31
CA TRP A 52 4.34 11.01 -1.20
C TRP A 52 4.00 10.34 0.14
N SER A 53 4.91 10.52 1.09
CA SER A 53 4.79 10.14 2.49
C SER A 53 5.30 11.30 3.36
N THR A 54 4.92 11.31 4.63
CA THR A 54 5.38 12.29 5.62
C THR A 54 6.91 12.37 5.67
N THR A 55 7.61 11.25 5.46
CA THR A 55 9.07 11.16 5.56
C THR A 55 9.76 10.88 4.23
N ASN A 56 9.04 10.59 3.14
CA ASN A 56 9.64 10.19 1.88
C ASN A 56 8.80 10.61 0.66
N LYS A 57 9.42 11.33 -0.28
CA LYS A 57 8.83 11.61 -1.59
C LYS A 57 9.33 10.56 -2.57
N LEU A 58 8.44 9.65 -2.97
CA LEU A 58 8.77 8.55 -3.89
C LEU A 58 8.87 9.02 -5.36
N GLY A 59 8.57 10.29 -5.62
CA GLY A 59 8.72 10.94 -6.91
C GLY A 59 7.57 10.67 -7.88
N ILE A 60 7.80 11.08 -9.12
CA ILE A 60 6.87 10.92 -10.25
C ILE A 60 7.27 9.68 -11.03
N GLN A 61 6.31 8.82 -11.34
CA GLN A 61 6.49 7.62 -12.15
C GLN A 61 5.54 7.67 -13.35
N ASN A 62 6.08 7.45 -14.55
CA ASN A 62 5.30 7.33 -15.77
C ASN A 62 5.22 5.84 -16.15
N LEU A 63 4.02 5.29 -16.16
CA LEU A 63 3.75 3.88 -16.46
C LEU A 63 3.03 3.77 -17.81
N LYS A 64 3.66 3.08 -18.76
CA LYS A 64 3.02 2.69 -20.02
C LYS A 64 1.96 1.60 -19.77
N PRO A 65 1.08 1.34 -20.74
CA PRO A 65 0.06 0.30 -20.60
C PRO A 65 0.71 -1.07 -20.39
N GLY A 66 0.27 -1.78 -19.35
CA GLY A 66 0.84 -3.07 -18.94
C GLY A 66 2.05 -2.97 -18.01
N GLU A 67 2.62 -1.78 -17.79
CA GLU A 67 3.73 -1.60 -16.84
C GLU A 67 3.22 -1.53 -15.40
N SER A 68 4.12 -1.89 -14.49
CA SER A 68 3.91 -1.79 -13.05
C SER A 68 5.13 -1.21 -12.36
N LYS A 69 4.90 -0.56 -11.22
CA LYS A 69 5.97 -0.11 -10.31
C LYS A 69 5.63 -0.53 -8.91
N SER A 70 6.62 -1.10 -8.23
CA SER A 70 6.53 -1.48 -6.82
C SER A 70 7.50 -0.69 -5.97
N TRP A 71 7.12 -0.51 -4.72
CA TRP A 71 7.93 0.10 -3.67
C TRP A 71 7.92 -0.84 -2.48
N SER A 72 9.09 -1.07 -1.89
CA SER A 72 9.25 -1.90 -0.70
C SER A 72 9.90 -1.08 0.40
N PHE A 73 9.43 -1.24 1.63
CA PHE A 73 9.89 -0.45 2.78
C PHE A 73 9.66 -1.21 4.08
N LYS A 74 10.31 -0.76 5.15
CA LYS A 74 10.03 -1.25 6.51
C LYS A 74 8.90 -0.43 7.12
N PRO A 75 7.72 -1.02 7.35
CA PRO A 75 6.59 -0.29 7.89
C PRO A 75 6.73 -0.06 9.40
N VAL A 76 6.33 1.13 9.85
CA VAL A 76 6.19 1.51 11.26
C VAL A 76 4.70 1.52 11.60
N TYR A 77 4.33 0.77 12.64
CA TYR A 77 2.94 0.49 13.01
C TYR A 77 2.50 1.15 14.33
N ILE A 78 3.41 1.83 15.01
CA ILE A 78 3.15 2.39 16.34
C ILE A 78 2.18 3.55 16.17
N LYS A 79 0.99 3.44 16.77
CA LYS A 79 -0.10 4.43 16.68
C LYS A 79 0.17 5.65 17.59
N ILE A 80 1.35 6.24 17.46
CA ILE A 80 1.65 7.58 17.97
C ILE A 80 1.41 8.55 16.80
N PRO A 81 0.76 9.71 17.01
CA PRO A 81 0.62 10.72 15.97
C PRO A 81 1.96 10.96 15.27
N PHE A 82 1.94 10.99 13.93
CA PHE A 82 3.11 11.26 13.07
C PHE A 82 4.19 10.16 13.03
N LEU A 83 4.06 9.05 13.75
CA LEU A 83 5.03 7.94 13.77
C LEU A 83 4.47 6.62 13.21
N TYR A 84 3.75 6.70 12.09
CA TYR A 84 3.30 5.52 11.34
C TYR A 84 3.57 5.68 9.85
N THR A 85 3.78 4.56 9.16
CA THR A 85 4.02 4.57 7.72
C THR A 85 2.71 4.85 6.97
N HIS A 86 2.73 5.87 6.13
CA HIS A 86 1.58 6.29 5.34
C HIS A 86 2.05 6.79 3.97
N PHE A 87 1.49 6.25 2.90
CA PHE A 87 1.76 6.65 1.53
C PHE A 87 0.47 7.02 0.83
N GLN A 88 0.46 8.19 0.19
CA GLN A 88 -0.59 8.62 -0.72
C GLN A 88 -0.02 8.82 -2.11
N CYS A 89 -0.80 8.48 -3.11
CA CYS A 89 -0.44 8.72 -4.50
C CYS A 89 -1.53 9.52 -5.20
N THR A 90 -1.11 10.49 -6.00
CA THR A 90 -1.94 11.20 -6.96
C THR A 90 -1.77 10.55 -8.32
N PHE A 91 -2.89 10.15 -8.91
CA PHE A 91 -2.97 9.47 -10.19
C PHE A 91 -3.46 10.45 -11.26
N PHE A 92 -2.70 10.55 -12.34
CA PHE A 92 -3.02 11.36 -13.52
C PHE A 92 -3.25 10.42 -14.70
N THR A 93 -4.45 10.47 -15.25
CA THR A 93 -4.86 9.65 -16.40
C THR A 93 -5.65 10.52 -17.38
N SER A 94 -5.71 10.12 -18.65
CA SER A 94 -6.58 10.77 -19.65
C SER A 94 -8.08 10.52 -19.44
N PHE A 95 -8.43 9.74 -18.42
CA PHE A 95 -9.80 9.37 -18.07
C PHE A 95 -10.29 10.05 -16.79
N GLY A 96 -9.40 10.74 -16.07
CA GLY A 96 -9.74 11.48 -14.86
C GLY A 96 -9.55 12.98 -14.98
N SER A 97 -9.70 13.65 -13.85
CA SER A 97 -9.48 15.08 -13.70
C SER A 97 -8.04 15.47 -14.10
N PRO A 98 -7.84 16.63 -14.78
CA PRO A 98 -6.50 17.14 -15.07
C PRO A 98 -5.68 17.43 -13.81
N ASN A 99 -6.34 17.66 -12.67
CA ASN A 99 -5.69 17.88 -11.37
C ASN A 99 -5.22 16.56 -10.72
N GLY A 100 -5.49 15.43 -11.36
CA GLY A 100 -5.28 14.10 -10.80
C GLY A 100 -6.28 13.79 -9.68
N GLN A 101 -6.20 12.57 -9.16
CA GLN A 101 -6.97 12.16 -7.98
C GLN A 101 -6.09 11.40 -7.01
N THR A 102 -6.28 11.65 -5.72
CA THR A 102 -5.41 11.12 -4.66
C THR A 102 -6.08 9.98 -3.93
N ALA A 103 -5.33 8.90 -3.69
CA ALA A 103 -5.75 7.81 -2.83
C ALA A 103 -4.61 7.40 -1.88
N THR A 104 -4.99 6.96 -0.68
CA THR A 104 -4.05 6.28 0.23
C THR A 104 -3.73 4.91 -0.34
N VAL A 105 -2.46 4.67 -0.67
CA VAL A 105 -2.00 3.40 -1.27
C VAL A 105 -1.39 2.45 -0.23
N PHE A 106 -0.98 3.00 0.91
CA PHE A 106 -0.52 2.21 2.04
C PHE A 106 -0.70 2.98 3.35
N ALA A 107 -1.16 2.30 4.39
CA ALA A 107 -1.10 2.77 5.77
C ALA A 107 -0.73 1.61 6.70
N GLY A 108 0.12 1.88 7.69
CA GLY A 108 0.53 0.90 8.70
C GLY A 108 -0.62 0.45 9.60
N GLU A 109 -1.74 1.18 9.64
CA GLU A 109 -2.91 0.79 10.42
C GLU A 109 -3.45 -0.57 9.99
N ARG A 110 -3.67 -1.46 10.97
CA ARG A 110 -4.16 -2.83 10.73
C ARG A 110 -5.43 -2.86 9.87
N LYS A 111 -6.39 -1.95 10.13
CA LYS A 111 -7.64 -1.86 9.35
C LYS A 111 -7.41 -1.59 7.86
N PHE A 112 -6.37 -0.84 7.51
CA PHE A 112 -6.00 -0.62 6.12
C PHE A 112 -5.33 -1.87 5.54
N ARG A 113 -4.33 -2.43 6.23
CA ARG A 113 -3.59 -3.62 5.75
C ARG A 113 -4.49 -4.83 5.51
N TRP A 114 -5.54 -4.97 6.32
CA TRP A 114 -6.57 -6.01 6.16
C TRP A 114 -7.37 -5.90 4.86
N GLN A 115 -7.34 -4.75 4.18
CA GLN A 115 -7.97 -4.58 2.87
C GLN A 115 -7.06 -5.01 1.72
N CYS A 116 -5.75 -5.12 1.95
CA CYS A 116 -4.76 -5.59 0.98
C CYS A 116 -4.72 -7.13 0.93
N ASP A 117 -3.59 -7.75 0.55
CA ASP A 117 -3.46 -9.21 0.51
C ASP A 117 -3.57 -9.83 1.92
N ASN A 118 -4.46 -10.82 2.09
CA ASN A 118 -4.68 -11.59 3.32
C ASN A 118 -4.29 -13.06 3.01
N PRO A 119 -3.41 -13.73 3.79
CA PRO A 119 -2.94 -13.40 5.15
C PRO A 119 -1.59 -12.72 5.27
N ASN A 120 -0.92 -12.39 4.17
CA ASN A 120 0.44 -11.83 4.28
C ASN A 120 0.42 -10.36 4.72
N GLU A 121 -0.70 -9.64 4.58
CA GLU A 121 -0.96 -8.25 5.03
C GLU A 121 0.08 -7.20 4.60
N GLU A 122 0.96 -7.56 3.68
CA GLU A 122 2.18 -6.82 3.36
C GLU A 122 2.26 -6.40 1.90
N GLU A 123 1.40 -6.92 1.02
CA GLU A 123 1.35 -6.53 -0.38
C GLU A 123 0.00 -5.88 -0.72
N CYS A 124 0.04 -4.61 -1.11
CA CYS A 124 -1.11 -3.89 -1.65
C CYS A 124 -0.93 -3.67 -3.15
N ILE A 125 -1.75 -4.31 -3.99
CA ILE A 125 -1.68 -4.14 -5.45
C ILE A 125 -2.80 -3.21 -5.90
N TRP A 126 -2.44 -2.04 -6.40
CA TRP A 126 -3.33 -1.04 -6.96
C TRP A 126 -3.37 -1.15 -8.48
N VAL A 127 -4.55 -1.31 -9.03
CA VAL A 127 -4.76 -1.51 -10.47
C VAL A 127 -5.52 -0.31 -11.02
N VAL A 128 -4.90 0.42 -11.92
CA VAL A 128 -5.52 1.54 -12.61
C VAL A 128 -6.16 1.03 -13.89
N LYS A 129 -7.49 1.20 -13.99
CA LYS A 129 -8.29 0.88 -15.17
C LYS A 129 -8.98 2.13 -15.71
N ARG A 130 -9.76 1.98 -16.77
CA ARG A 130 -10.46 3.09 -17.42
C ARG A 130 -11.52 3.73 -16.53
N GLU A 131 -12.14 2.95 -15.66
CA GLU A 131 -13.28 3.36 -14.84
C GLU A 131 -12.82 3.98 -13.52
N GLY A 132 -11.66 3.55 -13.03
CA GLY A 132 -11.18 3.94 -11.72
C GLY A 132 -9.90 3.24 -11.27
N LEU A 133 -9.58 3.48 -10.01
CA LEU A 133 -8.53 2.81 -9.24
C LEU A 133 -9.13 1.66 -8.45
N TYR A 134 -8.53 0.49 -8.59
CA TYR A 134 -8.94 -0.74 -7.93
C TYR A 134 -7.87 -1.22 -6.96
N LEU A 135 -8.29 -1.87 -5.88
CA LEU A 135 -7.43 -2.64 -5.01
C LEU A 135 -7.60 -4.12 -5.36
N ARG A 136 -6.51 -4.75 -5.82
CA ARG A 136 -6.49 -6.17 -6.19
C ARG A 136 -6.25 -7.02 -4.96
N LYS A 137 -7.25 -7.83 -4.61
CA LYS A 137 -7.19 -8.86 -3.59
C LYS A 137 -6.62 -10.12 -4.21
N ILE A 138 -5.75 -10.79 -3.47
CA ILE A 138 -5.25 -12.11 -3.81
C ILE A 138 -5.94 -13.08 -2.87
N SER A 139 -6.66 -14.05 -3.42
CA SER A 139 -7.18 -15.19 -2.67
C SER A 139 -6.53 -16.46 -3.21
N ARG A 140 -6.68 -17.57 -2.49
CA ARG A 140 -6.19 -18.88 -2.95
C ARG A 140 -7.36 -19.83 -3.10
N ASP A 141 -7.39 -20.55 -4.22
CA ASP A 141 -8.36 -21.63 -4.40
C ASP A 141 -8.00 -22.85 -3.53
N GLY A 142 -8.86 -23.87 -3.54
CA GLY A 142 -8.61 -25.13 -2.82
C GLY A 142 -7.37 -25.91 -3.28
N LYS A 143 -6.73 -25.48 -4.38
CA LYS A 143 -5.49 -26.06 -4.94
C LYS A 143 -4.26 -25.17 -4.69
N GLY A 144 -4.43 -24.05 -3.97
CA GLY A 144 -3.38 -23.08 -3.68
C GLY A 144 -3.03 -22.13 -4.82
N GLN A 145 -3.77 -22.12 -5.93
CA GLN A 145 -3.58 -21.16 -7.02
C GLN A 145 -4.06 -19.77 -6.61
N ARG A 146 -3.32 -18.74 -7.04
CA ARG A 146 -3.68 -17.35 -6.78
C ARG A 146 -4.87 -16.95 -7.66
N LEU A 147 -5.94 -16.52 -7.01
CA LEU A 147 -7.09 -15.86 -7.62
C LEU A 147 -6.96 -14.36 -7.39
N TYR A 148 -7.39 -13.56 -8.37
CA TYR A 148 -7.31 -12.11 -8.32
C TYR A 148 -8.70 -11.51 -8.43
N GLU A 149 -9.05 -10.64 -7.49
CA GLU A 149 -10.31 -9.91 -7.49
C GLU A 149 -10.02 -8.42 -7.34
N ASP A 150 -10.58 -7.60 -8.23
CA ASP A 150 -10.32 -6.15 -8.24
C ASP A 150 -11.52 -5.39 -7.66
N ASP A 151 -11.30 -4.71 -6.53
CA ASP A 151 -12.33 -3.96 -5.81
C ASP A 151 -12.19 -2.45 -6.10
N LEU A 152 -13.22 -1.83 -6.67
CA LEU A 152 -13.19 -0.41 -7.06
C LEU A 152 -13.12 0.49 -5.81
N LYS A 153 -12.05 1.27 -5.68
CA LYS A 153 -11.85 2.18 -4.53
C LYS A 153 -12.09 3.65 -4.88
N LEU A 154 -11.91 4.02 -6.14
CA LEU A 154 -12.05 5.40 -6.59
C LEU A 154 -12.43 5.44 -8.07
N SER A 155 -13.59 6.01 -8.38
CA SER A 155 -14.01 6.26 -9.77
C SER A 155 -13.42 7.57 -10.28
N TRP A 156 -13.00 7.61 -11.55
CA TRP A 156 -12.44 8.82 -12.12
C TRP A 156 -13.50 9.92 -12.34
N ILE A 157 -13.49 10.94 -11.49
CA ILE A 157 -14.20 12.22 -11.68
C ILE A 157 -13.75 12.92 -12.98
N GLY A 158 -14.70 13.43 -13.77
CA GLY A 158 -14.45 14.21 -14.98
C GLY A 158 -14.23 13.38 -16.25
N GLY A 159 -14.23 12.05 -16.13
CA GLY A 159 -14.10 11.11 -17.25
C GLY A 159 -15.34 10.93 -18.12
N THR A 160 -16.44 11.64 -17.83
CA THR A 160 -17.75 11.43 -18.42
C THR A 160 -17.79 11.78 -19.91
N ASN A 161 -17.51 10.77 -20.73
CA ASN A 161 -18.33 10.39 -21.88
C ASN A 161 -18.38 8.84 -21.95
N TYR A 162 -18.70 8.20 -20.83
CA TYR A 162 -18.98 6.77 -20.78
C TYR A 162 -20.39 6.55 -20.25
N TYR A 163 -21.37 6.66 -21.15
CA TYR A 163 -22.59 5.91 -20.97
C TYR A 163 -22.24 4.44 -21.19
N PRO A 164 -22.59 3.52 -20.27
CA PRO A 164 -22.55 2.10 -20.60
C PRO A 164 -23.51 1.89 -21.76
N VAL A 165 -23.00 1.39 -22.89
CA VAL A 165 -23.89 0.81 -23.90
C VAL A 165 -24.52 -0.40 -23.22
N LYS A 166 -25.86 -0.34 -23.07
CA LYS A 166 -26.69 -1.39 -22.48
C LYS A 166 -26.47 -2.73 -23.18
#